data_AF-A0A939B381-F1
#
_entry.id   AF-A0A939B381-F1
#
_cell.length_a   1.000
_cell.length_b   1.000
_cell.length_c   1.000
_cell.angle_alpha   90.00
_cell.angle_beta   90.00
_cell.angle_gamma   90.00
#
_symmetry.space_group_name_H-M   'P 1'
#
loop_
_entity.id
_entity.type
_entity.pdbx_description
1 polymer ?
#
loop_
_entity_poly.entity_id
_entity_poly.type
_entity_poly.pdbx_seq_one_letter_code
_entity_poly.pdbx_strand_id
1 'polypeptide(L)' 'MARGKQTCKILKEIRRQIAVANDIEFATSECRYKGDCLGTCPKCEAEVRYLE' A
#
# COMPACT_ATOMS: atom_id res chain seq x y z
N MET A 1 -3.57 -13.02 -11.08
CA MET A 1 -3.37 -11.61 -10.65
C MET A 1 -2.29 -11.01 -11.53
N ALA A 2 -2.42 -9.76 -11.97
CA ALA A 2 -1.33 -9.09 -12.67
C ALA A 2 -0.12 -8.93 -11.74
N ARG A 3 1.11 -9.06 -12.26
CA ARG A 3 2.36 -8.95 -11.51
C ARG A 3 2.40 -7.66 -10.67
N GLY A 4 1.94 -6.55 -11.26
CA GLY A 4 1.82 -5.26 -10.58
C GLY A 4 0.96 -5.30 -9.32
N LYS A 5 -0.21 -5.95 -9.39
CA LYS A 5 -1.13 -6.06 -8.25
C LYS A 5 -0.55 -6.89 -7.11
N GLN A 6 0.26 -7.92 -7.40
CA GLN A 6 0.98 -8.68 -6.38
C GLN A 6 2.06 -7.81 -5.70
N THR A 7 2.88 -7.11 -6.49
CA THR A 7 3.88 -6.17 -5.95
C THR A 7 3.25 -5.12 -5.05
N CYS A 8 2.13 -4.52 -5.47
CA CYS A 8 1.41 -3.52 -4.68
C CYS A 8 0.92 -4.07 -3.33
N LYS A 9 0.47 -5.32 -3.28
CA LYS A 9 0.08 -5.98 -2.02
C LYS A 9 1.27 -6.20 -1.09
N ILE A 10 2.40 -6.67 -1.62
CA ILE A 10 3.63 -6.89 -0.86
C ILE A 10 4.13 -5.56 -0.28
N LEU A 11 4.20 -4.51 -1.10
CA LEU A 11 4.63 -3.18 -0.65
C LEU A 11 3.70 -2.60 0.42
N LYS A 12 2.39 -2.80 0.30
CA LYS A 12 1.42 -2.38 1.32
C LYS A 12 1.68 -3.06 2.66
N GLU A 13 1.94 -4.36 2.64
CA GLU A 13 2.23 -5.12 3.87
C GLU A 13 3.56 -4.69 4.51
N ILE A 14 4.59 -4.43 3.71
CA ILE A 14 5.86 -3.88 4.19
C ILE A 14 5.66 -2.52 4.89
N ARG A 15 4.90 -1.60 4.28
CA ARG A 15 4.60 -0.28 4.89
C ARG A 15 3.89 -0.43 6.23
N ARG A 16 2.94 -1.38 6.34
CA ARG A 16 2.25 -1.68 7.59
C ARG A 16 3.21 -2.18 8.67
N GLN A 17 4.12 -3.09 8.33
CA GLN A 17 5.10 -3.61 9.27
C GLN A 17 6.05 -2.52 9.77
N ILE A 18 6.50 -1.64 8.87
CA ILE A 18 7.33 -0.48 9.24
C ILE A 18 6.56 0.43 10.21
N ALA A 19 5.31 0.77 9.90
CA ALA A 19 4.51 1.65 10.75
C ALA A 19 4.31 1.07 12.16
N VAL A 20 3.95 -0.22 12.26
CA VAL A 20 3.83 -0.94 13.53
C VAL A 20 5.15 -0.94 14.30
N ALA A 21 6.28 -1.18 13.62
CA ALA A 21 7.60 -1.21 14.25
C ALA A 21 8.05 0.16 14.78
N ASN A 22 7.48 1.25 14.28
CA ASN A 22 7.82 2.63 14.67
C ASN A 22 6.70 3.31 15.49
N ASP A 23 5.67 2.56 15.89
CA ASP A 23 4.50 3.10 16.60
C ASP A 23 3.81 4.26 15.85
N ILE A 24 3.80 4.18 14.52
CA ILE A 24 3.15 5.15 13.63
C ILE A 24 1.76 4.63 13.26
N GLU A 25 0.75 5.49 13.39
CA GLU A 25 -0.59 5.16 12.92
C GLU A 25 -0.62 5.03 11.38
N PHE A 26 -0.91 3.80 10.91
CA PHE A 26 -1.03 3.51 9.48
C PHE A 26 -2.44 3.05 9.11
N ALA A 27 -3.25 4.02 8.68
CA ALA A 27 -4.62 3.78 8.26
C ALA A 27 -4.65 3.10 6.89
N THR A 28 -5.11 1.85 6.85
CA THR A 28 -5.25 1.09 5.61
C THR A 28 -6.66 0.58 5.42
N SER A 29 -7.14 0.55 4.18
CA SER A 29 -8.42 -0.05 3.81
C SER A 29 -8.26 -1.13 2.73
N GLU A 30 -9.33 -1.84 2.39
CA GLU A 30 -9.31 -2.83 1.31
C GLU A 30 -8.92 -2.18 -0.04
N CYS A 31 -8.01 -2.79 -0.81
CA CYS A 31 -7.65 -2.30 -2.15
C CYS A 31 -8.58 -2.89 -3.22
N ARG A 32 -9.50 -2.07 -3.73
CA ARG A 32 -10.47 -2.45 -4.79
C ARG A 32 -10.03 -2.05 -6.21
N TYR A 33 -8.80 -1.57 -6.37
CA TYR A 33 -8.28 -1.14 -7.67
C TYR A 33 -8.24 -2.33 -8.66
N LYS A 34 -8.85 -2.12 -9.84
CA LYS A 34 -9.00 -3.16 -10.89
C LYS A 34 -7.97 -3.05 -12.01
N GLY A 35 -7.28 -1.90 -12.13
CA GLY A 35 -6.21 -1.71 -13.12
C GLY A 35 -4.91 -2.41 -12.72
N ASP A 36 -3.92 -2.35 -13.61
CA ASP A 36 -2.57 -2.81 -13.29
C ASP A 36 -1.84 -1.80 -12.41
N CYS A 37 -1.06 -2.27 -11.45
CA CYS A 37 -0.30 -1.40 -10.55
C CYS A 37 1.15 -1.33 -11.06
N LEU A 38 1.67 -0.14 -11.31
CA LEU A 38 3.07 0.04 -11.77
C LEU A 38 4.09 -0.05 -10.61
N GLY A 39 3.73 -0.73 -9.52
CA GLY A 39 4.43 -0.74 -8.23
C GLY A 39 3.43 -0.51 -7.10
N THR A 40 2.85 0.68 -7.04
CA THR A 40 1.76 1.04 -6.13
C THR A 40 0.52 1.43 -6.95
N CYS A 41 -0.69 1.38 -6.38
CA CYS A 41 -1.90 1.90 -7.03
C CYS A 41 -2.30 3.25 -6.44
N PRO A 42 -3.13 4.06 -7.14
CA PRO A 42 -3.51 5.40 -6.66
C PRO A 42 -4.10 5.40 -5.24
N LYS A 43 -4.81 4.32 -4.90
CA LYS A 43 -5.43 4.13 -3.59
C LYS A 43 -4.41 3.84 -2.49
N CYS A 44 -3.41 2.99 -2.77
CA CYS A 44 -2.34 2.71 -1.81
C CYS A 44 -1.32 3.86 -1.72
N GLU A 45 -1.18 4.69 -2.75
CA GLU A 45 -0.40 5.93 -2.69
C GLU A 45 -1.07 6.97 -1.80
N ALA A 46 -2.39 7.13 -1.92
CA ALA A 46 -3.15 8.02 -1.04
C ALA A 46 -3.03 7.64 0.45
N GLU A 47 -2.88 6.34 0.77
CA GLU A 47 -2.67 5.85 2.14
C GLU A 47 -1.29 6.24 2.72
N VAL A 48 -0.32 6.64 1.90
CA VAL A 48 1.02 7.03 2.38
C VAL A 48 1.25 8.53 2.35
N ARG A 49 0.39 9.29 1.66
CA ARG A 49 0.58 10.72 1.38
C ARG A 49 0.66 11.60 2.63
N TYR A 50 0.09 11.18 3.75
CA TYR A 50 0.14 11.92 5.01
C TYR A 50 1.41 11.62 5.83
N LEU A 51 2.21 10.64 5.40
CA LEU A 51 3.49 10.27 6.01
C LEU A 51 4.70 10.94 5.32
N GLU A 52 4.46 11.71 4.24
CA GLU A 52 5.45 12.53 3.53
C GLU A 52 5.45 13.96 4.07
#